data_AF-A0A4W2G7R9-F1
#
_entry.id   AF-A0A4W2G7R9-F1
#
_cell.length_a   1.000
_cell.length_b   1.000
_cell.length_c   1.000
_cell.angle_alpha   90.00
_cell.angle_beta   90.00
_cell.angle_gamma   90.00
#
_symmetry.space_group_name_H-M   'P 1'
#
loop_
_entity.id
_entity.type
_entity.pdbx_description
1 polymer ?
#
loop_
_entity_poly.entity_id
_entity_poly.type
_entity_poly.pdbx_seq_one_letter_code
_entity_poly.pdbx_strand_id
1 'polypeptide(L)'
;MCIIFFKFDPRPVSKNAYRLILAANRDEFYHRPARAADFWGSNNEVLSGLDMEEGKEGGTWLGISTRGKLAALTNYLQPRLNRNARGRGELVAQFLTSDMDSLSYLKKVSAEGHLYNGFNLIAADLRQLPDPAIEAQGREYVRPILSKYAAVCVRCPDYGTRTSTVILVDADGHVTFTERSMLGSDPTRWETTTHEFRLQS
;
A
#
# COMPACT_ATOMS: atom_id res chain seq x y z
N MET A 1 -10.09 -1.03 -12.08
CA MET A 1 -9.92 -1.15 -10.62
C MET A 1 -8.60 -0.51 -10.19
N CYS A 2 -8.61 0.34 -9.16
CA CYS A 2 -7.36 0.88 -8.61
C CYS A 2 -6.48 -0.24 -8.04
N ILE A 3 -5.17 -0.14 -8.25
CA ILE A 3 -4.17 -1.06 -7.70
C ILE A 3 -3.10 -0.25 -6.96
N ILE A 4 -2.60 -0.81 -5.85
CA ILE A 4 -1.52 -0.22 -5.06
C ILE A 4 -0.50 -1.31 -4.76
N PHE A 5 0.75 -1.06 -5.14
CA PHE A 5 1.91 -1.83 -4.71
C PHE A 5 2.69 -0.97 -3.73
N PHE A 6 3.04 -1.53 -2.58
CA PHE A 6 3.94 -0.85 -1.67
C PHE A 6 4.96 -1.80 -1.05
N LYS A 7 6.18 -1.30 -0.91
CA LYS A 7 7.25 -1.88 -0.11
C LYS A 7 7.51 -0.94 1.04
N PHE A 8 7.41 -1.45 2.26
CA PHE A 8 7.76 -0.71 3.46
C PHE A 8 9.00 -1.33 4.09
N ASP A 9 9.96 -0.52 4.53
CA ASP A 9 11.16 -0.92 5.26
C ASP A 9 11.39 0.03 6.45
N PRO A 10 11.07 -0.38 7.69
CA PRO A 10 11.17 0.51 8.84
C PRO A 10 12.63 0.80 9.22
N ARG A 11 13.60 0.00 8.74
CA ARG A 11 15.01 0.08 9.15
C ARG A 11 15.93 -0.23 7.97
N PRO A 12 16.02 0.69 6.99
CA PRO A 12 16.84 0.51 5.80
C PRO A 12 18.32 0.30 6.16
N VAL A 13 18.93 -0.75 5.60
CA VAL A 13 20.31 -1.16 5.87
C VAL A 13 21.39 -0.26 5.26
N SER A 14 21.02 0.68 4.38
CA SER A 14 21.94 1.65 3.79
C SER A 14 21.34 3.04 3.77
N LYS A 15 22.21 4.07 3.79
CA LYS A 15 21.82 5.49 3.76
C LYS A 15 20.95 5.87 2.54
N ASN A 16 21.05 5.10 1.45
CA ASN A 16 20.34 5.34 0.20
C ASN A 16 19.13 4.41 -0.01
N ALA A 17 18.80 3.55 0.97
CA ALA A 17 17.66 2.65 0.85
C ALA A 17 16.34 3.35 1.17
N TYR A 18 15.33 3.08 0.35
CA TYR A 18 13.97 3.60 0.54
C TYR A 18 13.28 2.94 1.73
N ARG A 19 12.76 3.78 2.65
CA ARG A 19 11.86 3.36 3.74
C ARG A 19 10.46 3.00 3.25
N LEU A 20 10.02 3.60 2.16
CA LEU A 20 8.75 3.33 1.51
C LEU A 20 8.91 3.50 0.00
N ILE A 21 8.42 2.55 -0.76
CA ILE A 21 8.16 2.67 -2.20
C ILE A 21 6.68 2.39 -2.37
N LEU A 22 5.95 3.27 -3.03
CA LEU A 22 4.53 3.09 -3.33
C LEU A 22 4.30 3.42 -4.81
N ALA A 23 3.68 2.48 -5.53
CA ALA A 23 3.23 2.67 -6.89
C ALA A 23 1.73 2.41 -6.93
N ALA A 24 0.96 3.31 -7.56
CA ALA A 24 -0.48 3.21 -7.59
C ALA A 24 -1.04 3.61 -8.96
N ASN A 25 -2.09 2.92 -9.37
CA ASN A 25 -2.95 3.30 -10.49
C ASN A 25 -4.34 3.64 -9.94
N ARG A 26 -4.92 4.73 -10.43
CA ARG A 26 -6.33 5.07 -10.24
C ARG A 26 -7.10 4.86 -11.54
N ASP A 27 -7.91 3.82 -11.58
CA ASP A 27 -8.92 3.66 -12.64
C ASP A 27 -10.19 4.42 -12.26
N GLU A 28 -10.68 5.26 -13.18
CA GLU A 28 -11.87 6.09 -13.00
C GLU A 28 -12.54 6.40 -14.35
N PHE A 29 -13.80 6.81 -14.33
CA PHE A 29 -14.47 7.41 -15.48
C PHE A 29 -13.68 8.60 -16.05
N TYR A 30 -13.40 8.56 -17.36
CA TYR A 30 -12.65 9.62 -18.05
C TYR A 30 -13.30 11.01 -17.96
N HIS A 31 -14.63 11.07 -17.84
CA HIS A 31 -15.35 12.33 -17.72
C HIS A 31 -15.38 12.88 -16.29
N ARG A 32 -14.94 12.10 -15.28
CA ARG A 32 -14.91 12.56 -13.90
C ARG A 32 -13.75 13.55 -13.73
N PRO A 33 -14.03 14.83 -13.49
CA PRO A 33 -12.98 15.84 -13.44
C PRO A 33 -12.13 15.65 -12.18
N ALA A 34 -10.82 15.83 -12.32
CA ALA A 34 -9.87 15.76 -11.21
C ALA A 34 -8.75 16.78 -11.42
N ARG A 35 -8.24 17.32 -10.33
CA ARG A 35 -7.06 18.19 -10.32
C ARG A 35 -5.80 17.34 -10.15
N ALA A 36 -4.76 17.70 -10.91
CA ALA A 36 -3.43 17.10 -10.76
C ALA A 36 -2.90 17.28 -9.32
N ALA A 37 -1.96 16.42 -8.94
CA ALA A 37 -1.39 16.47 -7.61
C ALA A 37 -0.63 17.77 -7.39
N ASP A 38 -0.99 18.48 -6.33
CA ASP A 38 -0.35 19.71 -5.89
C ASP A 38 -0.48 19.84 -4.37
N PHE A 39 0.25 20.78 -3.78
CA PHE A 39 0.13 21.10 -2.37
C PHE A 39 -1.18 21.86 -2.07
N TRP A 40 -1.85 21.48 -0.99
CA TRP A 40 -3.05 22.13 -0.48
C TRP A 40 -3.18 21.93 1.04
N GLY A 41 -4.26 22.47 1.63
CA GLY A 41 -4.49 22.51 3.07
C GLY A 41 -4.02 23.84 3.69
N SER A 42 -4.27 24.03 4.98
CA SER A 42 -4.06 25.33 5.66
C SER A 42 -2.62 25.87 5.55
N ASN A 43 -1.64 24.99 5.38
CA ASN A 43 -0.22 25.34 5.25
C ASN A 43 0.47 24.69 4.04
N ASN A 44 -0.27 24.37 2.96
CA ASN A 44 0.28 23.61 1.82
C ASN A 44 0.98 22.32 2.27
N GLU A 45 0.36 21.64 3.24
CA GLU A 45 0.97 20.53 3.97
C GLU A 45 0.57 19.17 3.40
N VAL A 46 -0.41 19.11 2.50
CA VAL A 46 -0.87 17.87 1.88
C VAL A 46 -0.58 17.91 0.39
N LEU A 47 0.09 16.88 -0.12
CA LEU A 47 0.32 16.64 -1.55
C LEU A 47 -0.60 15.52 -2.03
N SER A 48 -1.57 15.86 -2.88
CA SER A 48 -2.46 14.87 -3.51
C SER A 48 -3.16 15.46 -4.74
N GLY A 49 -3.65 14.60 -5.63
CA GLY A 49 -4.71 15.01 -6.56
C GLY A 49 -6.02 15.26 -5.80
N LEU A 50 -6.93 16.03 -6.40
CA LEU A 50 -8.25 16.30 -5.81
C LEU A 50 -9.36 15.91 -6.79
N ASP A 51 -10.43 15.34 -6.26
CA ASP A 51 -11.68 15.14 -6.98
C ASP A 51 -12.36 16.51 -7.17
N MET A 52 -12.85 16.74 -8.39
CA MET A 52 -13.54 17.96 -8.78
C MET A 52 -14.98 17.66 -9.23
N GLU A 53 -15.45 16.42 -9.07
CA GLU A 53 -16.83 16.04 -9.32
C GLU A 53 -17.78 16.77 -8.37
N GLU A 54 -18.91 17.23 -8.90
CA GLU A 54 -19.92 17.97 -8.15
C GLU A 54 -20.43 17.17 -6.94
N GLY A 55 -20.35 17.74 -5.75
CA GLY A 55 -20.70 17.10 -4.48
C GLY A 55 -19.65 16.12 -3.94
N LYS A 56 -18.47 16.03 -4.56
CA LYS A 56 -17.30 15.24 -4.14
C LYS A 56 -16.02 16.07 -4.08
N GLU A 57 -16.12 17.38 -4.27
CA GLU A 57 -14.98 18.29 -4.35
C GLU A 57 -14.13 18.22 -3.07
N GLY A 58 -12.81 18.25 -3.26
CA GLY A 58 -11.85 18.18 -2.16
C GLY A 58 -11.63 16.76 -1.61
N GLY A 59 -12.36 15.75 -2.09
CA GLY A 59 -12.00 14.36 -1.89
C GLY A 59 -10.68 14.01 -2.57
N THR A 60 -9.98 12.99 -2.08
CA THR A 60 -8.77 12.46 -2.73
C THR A 60 -8.68 10.94 -2.61
N TRP A 61 -7.87 10.31 -3.46
CA TRP A 61 -7.69 8.85 -3.54
C TRP A 61 -6.33 8.39 -3.02
N LEU A 62 -5.32 9.26 -3.03
CA LEU A 62 -3.97 8.99 -2.55
C LEU A 62 -3.30 10.31 -2.24
N GLY A 63 -2.71 10.42 -1.05
CA GLY A 63 -1.94 11.59 -0.68
C GLY A 63 -0.99 11.35 0.47
N ILE A 64 -0.06 12.28 0.64
CA ILE A 64 0.88 12.32 1.74
C ILE A 64 0.95 13.74 2.30
N SER A 65 1.07 13.87 3.61
CA SER A 65 1.32 15.15 4.26
C SER A 65 2.80 15.35 4.61
N THR A 66 3.24 16.60 4.73
CA THR A 66 4.56 16.98 5.24
C THR A 66 4.78 16.52 6.69
N ARG A 67 3.69 16.24 7.41
CA ARG A 67 3.66 15.58 8.73
C ARG A 67 3.83 14.05 8.62
N GLY A 68 4.10 13.49 7.44
CA GLY A 68 4.31 12.06 7.25
C GLY A 68 3.06 11.20 7.40
N LYS A 69 1.85 11.78 7.28
CA LYS A 69 0.62 10.98 7.16
C LYS A 69 0.46 10.57 5.72
N LEU A 70 0.26 9.27 5.48
CA LEU A 70 -0.02 8.71 4.17
C LEU A 70 -1.39 8.06 4.21
N ALA A 71 -2.24 8.33 3.23
CA ALA A 71 -3.47 7.59 3.04
C ALA A 71 -3.78 7.34 1.58
N ALA A 72 -4.44 6.20 1.34
CA ALA A 72 -4.86 5.79 0.02
C ALA A 72 -6.17 5.00 0.10
N LEU A 73 -6.96 5.10 -0.96
CA LEU A 73 -8.24 4.40 -1.08
C LEU A 73 -8.30 3.59 -2.37
N THR A 74 -8.72 2.33 -2.26
CA THR A 74 -9.07 1.50 -3.40
C THR A 74 -10.55 1.14 -3.37
N ASN A 75 -11.17 1.11 -4.55
CA ASN A 75 -12.59 0.80 -4.68
C ASN A 75 -12.82 -0.70 -4.48
N TYR A 76 -13.87 -1.04 -3.74
CA TYR A 76 -14.41 -2.41 -3.72
C TYR A 76 -15.56 -2.49 -4.72
N LEU A 77 -15.49 -3.42 -5.68
CA LEU A 77 -16.58 -3.65 -6.62
C LEU A 77 -17.71 -4.37 -5.90
N GLN A 78 -18.87 -3.72 -5.78
CA GLN A 78 -20.05 -4.29 -5.14
C GLN A 78 -21.25 -4.27 -6.09
N PRO A 79 -22.12 -5.30 -6.08
CA PRO A 79 -23.23 -5.41 -7.04
C PRO A 79 -24.32 -4.33 -6.86
N ARG A 80 -24.52 -3.85 -5.63
CA ARG A 80 -25.53 -2.84 -5.30
C ARG A 80 -24.84 -1.64 -4.67
N LEU A 81 -24.95 -0.48 -5.31
CA LEU A 81 -24.47 0.78 -4.78
C LEU A 81 -25.59 1.49 -4.02
N ASN A 82 -25.29 1.96 -2.81
CA ASN A 82 -26.14 2.91 -2.11
C ASN A 82 -25.89 4.31 -2.68
N ARG A 83 -26.90 4.89 -3.36
CA ARG A 83 -26.81 6.23 -3.96
C ARG A 83 -26.74 7.36 -2.93
N ASN A 84 -27.18 7.09 -1.70
CA ASN A 84 -27.16 8.05 -0.59
C ASN A 84 -25.89 7.93 0.26
N ALA A 85 -24.97 7.02 -0.09
CA ALA A 85 -23.72 6.87 0.64
C ALA A 85 -22.79 8.08 0.43
N ARG A 86 -22.00 8.38 1.46
CA ARG A 86 -21.04 9.47 1.45
C ARG A 86 -19.89 9.22 0.46
N GLY A 87 -19.28 10.31 -0.01
CA GLY A 87 -18.12 10.26 -0.90
C GLY A 87 -16.89 9.78 -0.15
N ARG A 88 -16.32 8.64 -0.54
CA ARG A 88 -15.20 8.04 0.18
C ARG A 88 -13.89 8.83 0.10
N GLY A 89 -13.73 9.68 -0.92
CA GLY A 89 -12.54 10.51 -1.07
C GLY A 89 -12.31 11.47 0.10
N GLU A 90 -13.36 11.80 0.85
CA GLU A 90 -13.24 12.63 2.05
C GLU A 90 -12.46 11.92 3.18
N LEU A 91 -12.48 10.59 3.24
CA LEU A 91 -11.78 9.82 4.26
C LEU A 91 -10.26 10.01 4.16
N VAL A 92 -9.75 10.00 2.93
CA VAL A 92 -8.32 10.21 2.69
C VAL A 92 -7.96 11.67 3.02
N ALA A 93 -8.74 12.63 2.53
CA ALA A 93 -8.51 14.05 2.80
C ALA A 93 -8.51 14.37 4.31
N GLN A 94 -9.54 13.89 5.02
CA GLN A 94 -9.69 14.10 6.46
C GLN A 94 -8.53 13.51 7.26
N PHE A 95 -8.05 12.30 6.92
CA PHE A 95 -6.90 11.73 7.61
C PHE A 95 -5.65 12.60 7.44
N LEU A 96 -5.36 13.02 6.20
CA LEU A 96 -4.15 13.79 5.85
C LEU A 96 -4.09 15.14 6.56
N THR A 97 -5.24 15.77 6.80
CA THR A 97 -5.36 17.05 7.51
C THR A 97 -5.54 16.90 9.01
N SER A 98 -5.96 15.74 9.51
CA SER A 98 -6.17 15.52 10.95
C SER A 98 -4.87 15.38 11.75
N ASP A 99 -4.98 15.53 13.07
CA ASP A 99 -3.93 15.17 14.03
C ASP A 99 -4.12 13.77 14.64
N MET A 100 -5.20 13.07 14.28
CA MET A 100 -5.51 11.73 14.80
C MET A 100 -4.53 10.69 14.26
N ASP A 101 -4.01 9.79 15.10
CA ASP A 101 -3.18 8.68 14.63
C ASP A 101 -3.96 7.69 13.74
N SER A 102 -3.25 6.96 12.89
CA SER A 102 -3.79 6.03 11.91
C SER A 102 -4.68 4.95 12.54
N LEU A 103 -4.30 4.39 13.69
CA LEU A 103 -5.09 3.35 14.34
C LEU A 103 -6.41 3.91 14.88
N SER A 104 -6.37 5.04 15.58
CA SER A 104 -7.58 5.73 16.07
C SER A 104 -8.50 6.14 14.91
N TYR A 105 -7.91 6.66 13.82
CA TYR A 105 -8.67 7.05 12.64
C TYR A 105 -9.36 5.86 11.97
N LEU A 106 -8.64 4.74 11.77
CA LEU A 106 -9.21 3.52 11.18
C LEU A 106 -10.30 2.92 12.06
N LYS A 107 -10.17 2.97 13.39
CA LYS A 107 -11.23 2.55 14.33
C LYS A 107 -12.49 3.40 14.17
N LYS A 108 -12.33 4.73 14.08
CA LYS A 108 -13.45 5.66 13.82
C LYS A 108 -14.13 5.31 12.50
N VAL A 109 -13.36 5.20 11.41
CA VAL A 109 -13.90 4.86 10.08
C VAL A 109 -14.59 3.50 10.08
N SER A 110 -14.07 2.52 10.82
CA SER A 110 -14.69 1.20 10.96
C SER A 110 -16.07 1.28 11.64
N ALA A 111 -16.25 2.14 12.64
CA ALA A 111 -17.55 2.36 13.29
C ALA A 111 -18.54 3.08 12.36
N GLU A 112 -18.03 4.01 11.55
CA GLU A 112 -18.80 4.80 10.58
C GLU A 112 -18.92 4.13 9.19
N GLY A 113 -18.40 2.90 9.02
CA GLY A 113 -18.24 2.26 7.72
C GLY A 113 -19.56 2.08 6.95
N HIS A 114 -20.66 1.94 7.68
CA HIS A 114 -22.03 1.82 7.13
C HIS A 114 -22.50 3.06 6.36
N LEU A 115 -21.83 4.21 6.50
CA LEU A 115 -22.14 5.45 5.77
C LEU A 115 -21.60 5.47 4.33
N TYR A 116 -20.76 4.50 3.96
CA TYR A 116 -20.02 4.48 2.70
C TYR A 116 -20.33 3.23 1.87
N ASN A 117 -20.20 3.35 0.55
CA ASN A 117 -20.13 2.18 -0.34
C ASN A 117 -18.79 1.45 -0.12
N GLY A 118 -18.70 0.14 -0.39
CA GLY A 118 -17.51 -0.68 -0.11
C GLY A 118 -16.18 -0.09 -0.61
N PHE A 119 -15.12 -0.24 0.18
CA PHE A 119 -13.78 0.31 -0.10
C PHE A 119 -12.71 -0.40 0.74
N ASN A 120 -11.45 -0.25 0.35
CA ASN A 120 -10.31 -0.45 1.24
C ASN A 120 -9.65 0.91 1.51
N LEU A 121 -9.32 1.17 2.77
CA LEU A 121 -8.60 2.37 3.19
C LEU A 121 -7.26 1.96 3.81
N ILE A 122 -6.20 2.57 3.33
CA ILE A 122 -4.85 2.49 3.90
C ILE A 122 -4.59 3.84 4.58
N ALA A 123 -4.17 3.82 5.84
CA ALA A 123 -3.72 4.99 6.58
C ALA A 123 -2.45 4.63 7.36
N ALA A 124 -1.44 5.50 7.31
CA ALA A 124 -0.16 5.27 7.95
C ALA A 124 0.47 6.57 8.49
N ASP A 125 1.16 6.47 9.63
CA ASP A 125 1.98 7.52 10.21
C ASP A 125 3.48 7.17 10.06
N LEU A 126 4.17 7.83 9.12
CA LEU A 126 5.57 7.54 8.81
C LEU A 126 6.57 8.12 9.83
N ARG A 127 6.12 9.04 10.70
CA ARG A 127 6.94 9.66 11.75
C ARG A 127 7.13 8.77 12.99
N GLN A 128 6.15 7.93 13.32
CA GLN A 128 6.12 7.15 14.57
C GLN A 128 6.80 5.78 14.44
N LEU A 129 7.87 5.70 13.66
CA LEU A 129 8.55 4.44 13.37
C LEU A 129 9.90 4.37 14.08
N PRO A 130 10.21 3.24 14.78
CA PRO A 130 9.42 2.00 14.84
C PRO A 130 8.17 2.11 15.73
N ASP A 131 7.09 1.44 15.35
CA ASP A 131 5.84 1.37 16.13
C ASP A 131 6.12 0.73 17.51
N PRO A 132 5.75 1.37 18.63
CA PRO A 132 5.94 0.81 19.98
C PRO A 132 5.33 -0.58 20.18
N ALA A 133 4.23 -0.91 19.50
CA ALA A 133 3.61 -2.23 19.55
C ALA A 133 4.48 -3.29 18.84
N ILE A 134 5.08 -2.94 17.70
CA ILE A 134 6.08 -3.78 17.01
C ILE A 134 7.31 -3.95 17.90
N GLU A 135 7.77 -2.90 18.57
CA GLU A 135 8.89 -3.00 19.51
C GLU A 135 8.56 -3.88 20.73
N ALA A 136 7.34 -3.77 21.26
CA ALA A 136 6.87 -4.55 22.40
C ALA A 136 6.75 -6.04 22.05
N GLN A 137 6.17 -6.38 20.90
CA GLN A 137 6.14 -7.76 20.37
C GLN A 137 7.55 -8.29 20.06
N GLY A 138 8.50 -7.40 19.73
CA GLY A 138 9.85 -7.76 19.34
C GLY A 138 10.86 -7.99 20.47
N ARG A 139 10.47 -7.84 21.75
CA ARG A 139 11.43 -7.79 22.87
C ARG A 139 12.19 -9.10 23.12
N GLU A 140 11.61 -10.26 22.86
CA GLU A 140 12.25 -11.55 23.21
C GLU A 140 12.89 -12.31 22.02
N TYR A 141 12.40 -12.13 20.78
CA TYR A 141 12.93 -12.86 19.61
C TYR A 141 13.25 -12.00 18.38
N VAL A 142 12.62 -10.83 18.23
CA VAL A 142 12.45 -10.22 16.91
C VAL A 142 13.23 -8.92 16.73
N ARG A 143 13.83 -8.33 17.77
CA ARG A 143 14.55 -7.04 17.66
C ARG A 143 15.66 -7.02 16.59
N PRO A 144 16.52 -8.06 16.44
CA PRO A 144 17.53 -8.11 15.37
C PRO A 144 16.96 -8.37 13.96
N ILE A 145 15.73 -8.90 13.88
CA ILE A 145 15.15 -9.48 12.65
C ILE A 145 14.00 -8.63 12.09
N LEU A 146 13.30 -7.85 12.93
CA LEU A 146 12.20 -6.94 12.59
C LEU A 146 12.55 -5.92 11.48
N SER A 147 13.84 -5.55 11.33
CA SER A 147 14.34 -4.64 10.29
C SER A 147 14.33 -5.31 8.93
N LYS A 148 14.50 -6.64 8.93
CA LYS A 148 14.77 -7.44 7.75
C LYS A 148 13.51 -8.09 7.17
N TYR A 149 12.45 -8.30 7.96
CA TYR A 149 11.16 -8.83 7.51
C TYR A 149 10.41 -7.94 6.51
N ALA A 150 10.80 -6.68 6.41
CA ALA A 150 10.17 -5.69 5.54
C ALA A 150 10.87 -5.59 4.17
N ALA A 151 11.98 -6.32 3.99
CA ALA A 151 12.65 -6.42 2.70
C ALA A 151 11.88 -7.35 1.75
N VAL A 152 11.82 -6.99 0.46
CA VAL A 152 11.28 -7.86 -0.62
C VAL A 152 12.00 -9.22 -0.62
N CYS A 153 13.29 -9.23 -0.27
CA CYS A 153 14.06 -10.43 0.02
C CYS A 153 14.67 -10.33 1.43
N VAL A 154 14.14 -11.08 2.39
CA VAL A 154 14.63 -11.12 3.77
C VAL A 154 15.97 -11.85 3.81
N ARG A 155 16.99 -11.31 4.51
CA ARG A 155 18.30 -11.96 4.68
C ARG A 155 18.83 -11.84 6.12
N CYS A 156 18.60 -12.87 6.93
CA CYS A 156 19.13 -13.03 8.29
C CYS A 156 20.00 -14.29 8.37
N PRO A 157 20.89 -14.40 9.37
CA PRO A 157 21.77 -15.58 9.52
C PRO A 157 21.02 -16.92 9.44
N ASP A 158 19.84 -17.00 10.09
CA ASP A 158 19.06 -18.25 10.20
C ASP A 158 17.66 -18.17 9.57
N TYR A 159 17.31 -17.06 8.91
CA TYR A 159 15.99 -16.84 8.32
C TYR A 159 16.06 -15.90 7.11
N GLY A 160 15.45 -16.27 5.99
CA GLY A 160 15.44 -15.42 4.82
C GLY A 160 14.56 -15.93 3.69
N THR A 161 14.43 -15.10 2.66
CA THR A 161 13.75 -15.46 1.42
C THR A 161 14.50 -16.62 0.78
N ARG A 162 13.79 -17.72 0.56
CA ARG A 162 14.32 -18.92 -0.10
C ARG A 162 13.89 -19.03 -1.56
N THR A 163 12.79 -18.40 -1.94
CA THR A 163 12.23 -18.48 -3.29
C THR A 163 11.75 -17.09 -3.73
N SER A 164 11.78 -16.82 -5.03
CA SER A 164 11.21 -15.63 -5.64
C SER A 164 10.64 -16.00 -7.00
N THR A 165 9.37 -15.73 -7.20
CA THR A 165 8.59 -16.28 -8.31
C THR A 165 7.96 -15.15 -9.12
N VAL A 166 8.05 -15.25 -10.44
CA VAL A 166 7.37 -14.39 -11.40
C VAL A 166 6.55 -15.28 -12.31
N ILE A 167 5.26 -14.95 -12.46
CA ILE A 167 4.36 -15.62 -13.39
C ILE A 167 3.88 -14.56 -14.37
N LEU A 168 4.16 -14.77 -15.65
CA LEU A 168 3.67 -13.93 -16.75
C LEU A 168 2.62 -14.73 -17.50
N VAL A 169 1.49 -14.10 -17.80
CA VAL A 169 0.46 -14.65 -18.68
C VAL A 169 0.19 -13.60 -19.74
N ASP A 170 0.40 -13.94 -21.00
CA ASP A 170 0.12 -13.03 -22.11
C ASP A 170 -1.35 -13.10 -22.57
N ALA A 171 -1.69 -12.27 -23.56
CA ALA A 171 -3.05 -12.19 -24.09
C ALA A 171 -3.52 -13.48 -24.80
N ASP A 172 -2.59 -14.33 -25.25
CA ASP A 172 -2.87 -15.60 -25.92
C ASP A 172 -2.97 -16.77 -24.92
N GLY A 173 -2.85 -16.49 -23.61
CA GLY A 173 -2.90 -17.48 -22.55
C GLY A 173 -1.63 -18.32 -22.44
N HIS A 174 -0.50 -17.85 -22.99
CA HIS A 174 0.80 -18.46 -22.75
C HIS A 174 1.32 -18.02 -21.38
N VAL A 175 1.69 -18.99 -20.56
CA VAL A 175 2.19 -18.80 -19.20
C VAL A 175 3.69 -19.04 -19.18
N THR A 176 4.44 -18.07 -18.66
CA THR A 176 5.84 -18.23 -18.25
C THR A 176 5.91 -18.18 -16.73
N PHE A 177 6.18 -19.32 -16.11
CA PHE A 177 6.45 -19.43 -14.67
C PHE A 177 7.96 -19.48 -14.47
N THR A 178 8.55 -18.45 -13.87
CA THR A 178 9.98 -18.42 -13.53
C THR A 178 10.13 -18.32 -12.02
N GLU A 179 10.85 -19.25 -11.43
CA GLU A 179 11.17 -19.24 -10.00
C GLU A 179 12.68 -19.30 -9.79
N ARG A 180 13.17 -18.47 -8.88
CA ARG A 180 14.53 -18.53 -8.38
C ARG A 180 14.51 -19.05 -6.94
N SER A 181 15.15 -20.19 -6.69
CA SER A 181 15.10 -20.92 -5.42
C SER A 181 16.49 -21.18 -4.85
N MET A 182 16.63 -21.02 -3.54
CA MET A 182 17.88 -21.22 -2.80
C MET A 182 18.14 -22.72 -2.61
N LEU A 183 19.35 -23.15 -2.98
CA LEU A 183 19.77 -24.54 -2.88
C LEU A 183 20.27 -24.85 -1.47
N GLY A 184 19.61 -25.79 -0.79
CA GLY A 184 19.96 -26.16 0.58
C GLY A 184 19.75 -25.00 1.56
N SER A 185 20.77 -24.69 2.37
CA SER A 185 20.77 -23.59 3.35
C SER A 185 21.77 -22.47 3.02
N ASP A 186 22.46 -22.55 1.88
CA ASP A 186 23.49 -21.58 1.49
C ASP A 186 22.88 -20.38 0.75
N PRO A 187 22.88 -19.16 1.34
CA PRO A 187 22.29 -17.97 0.73
C PRO A 187 23.01 -17.47 -0.52
N THR A 188 24.16 -18.06 -0.87
CA THR A 188 24.89 -17.75 -2.10
C THR A 188 24.53 -18.67 -3.27
N ARG A 189 23.90 -19.82 -3.00
CA ARG A 189 23.57 -20.83 -4.02
C ARG A 189 22.10 -20.78 -4.39
N TRP A 190 21.85 -20.50 -5.67
CA TRP A 190 20.50 -20.37 -6.22
C TRP A 190 20.39 -21.12 -7.52
N GLU A 191 19.22 -21.70 -7.76
CA GLU A 191 18.79 -22.26 -9.04
C GLU A 191 17.64 -21.40 -9.58
N THR A 192 17.54 -21.30 -10.90
CA THR A 192 16.38 -20.67 -11.55
C THR A 192 15.75 -21.68 -12.47
N THR A 193 14.48 -22.00 -12.24
CA THR A 193 13.68 -22.87 -13.10
C THR A 193 12.68 -22.01 -13.85
N THR A 194 12.41 -22.37 -15.11
CA THR A 194 11.36 -21.75 -15.91
C THR A 194 10.52 -22.84 -16.56
N HIS A 195 9.21 -22.72 -16.42
CA HIS A 195 8.23 -23.60 -17.03
C HIS A 195 7.32 -22.75 -17.91
N GLU A 196 7.06 -23.25 -19.12
CA GLU A 196 6.18 -22.62 -20.08
C GLU A 196 5.05 -23.58 -20.44
N PHE A 197 3.82 -23.08 -20.45
CA PHE A 197 2.65 -23.86 -20.83
C PHE A 197 1.53 -22.94 -21.31
N ARG A 198 0.51 -23.50 -21.96
CA ARG A 198 -0.71 -22.76 -22.32
C ARG A 198 -1.83 -23.09 -21.36
N LEU A 199 -2.61 -22.08 -20.98
CA LEU A 199 -3.85 -22.30 -20.25
C LEU A 199 -4.81 -23.14 -21.10
N GLN A 200 -5.46 -24.11 -20.47
CA GLN A 200 -6.56 -24.83 -21.10
C GLN A 200 -7.77 -23.91 -21.12
N SER A 201 -8.35 -23.74 -22.32
CA SER A 201 -9.59 -23.00 -22.55
C SER A 201 -10.81 -23.69 -21.96
#